data_AF-A0A0C2MKY1-F1
#
_entry.id   AF-A0A0C2MKY1-F1
#
_cell.length_a   1.000
_cell.length_b   1.000
_cell.length_c   1.000
_cell.angle_alpha   90.00
_cell.angle_beta   90.00
_cell.angle_gamma   90.00
#
_symmetry.space_group_name_H-M   'P 1'
#
loop_
_entity.id
_entity.type
_entity.pdbx_description
1 polymer ?
#
loop_
_entity_poly.entity_id
_entity_poly.type
_entity_poly.pdbx_seq_one_letter_code
_entity_poly.pdbx_strand_id
1 'polypeptide(L)'
;MSNAVNDIMYVSKNGGWSFNRWIPTYNGNNIHANKFIAIKHVLFGISDINRTFFYVDVDLNIFSVNKHGKDDYIVPSNFDPSFVFKLVKNRFNVSHIIVYVNMITFFNIGSG
;
A
#
# COMPACT_ATOMS: atom_id res chain seq x y z
N MET A 1 24.59 9.66 -7.89
CA MET A 1 24.61 9.13 -6.52
C MET A 1 23.23 8.63 -6.16
N SER A 2 23.03 7.32 -6.00
CA SER A 2 21.83 6.78 -5.33
C SER A 2 22.10 6.75 -3.84
N ASN A 3 21.63 7.76 -3.11
CA ASN A 3 21.56 7.68 -1.66
C ASN A 3 20.53 6.58 -1.36
N ALA A 4 21.00 5.39 -1.00
CA ALA A 4 20.14 4.33 -0.50
C ALA A 4 19.52 4.86 0.80
N VAL A 5 18.27 5.34 0.71
CA VAL A 5 17.55 5.85 1.85
C VAL A 5 17.22 4.65 2.73
N ASN A 6 18.04 4.43 3.76
CA ASN A 6 17.79 3.43 4.79
C ASN A 6 16.72 3.93 5.75
N ASP A 7 15.47 3.96 5.28
CA ASP A 7 14.34 4.27 6.13
C ASP A 7 14.10 3.11 7.10
N ILE A 8 14.22 3.40 8.39
CA ILE A 8 13.88 2.46 9.45
C ILE A 8 12.46 2.79 9.92
N MET A 9 11.54 1.84 9.76
CA MET A 9 10.16 2.00 10.18
C MET A 9 9.91 1.29 11.50
N TYR A 10 9.15 1.94 12.36
CA TYR A 10 8.66 1.39 13.61
C TYR A 10 7.14 1.42 13.60
N VAL A 11 6.51 0.26 13.76
CA VAL A 11 5.05 0.11 13.71
C VAL A 11 4.54 -0.35 15.07
N SER A 12 3.55 0.37 15.61
CA SER A 12 2.83 -0.06 16.80
C SER A 12 1.50 -0.72 16.42
N LYS A 13 1.22 -1.85 17.06
CA LYS A 13 -0.03 -2.61 16.88
C LYS A 13 -0.97 -2.52 18.10
N ASN A 14 -0.55 -1.79 19.13
CA ASN A 14 -1.19 -1.75 20.45
C ASN A 14 -1.39 -0.32 20.95
N GLY A 15 -1.72 0.61 20.04
CA GLY A 15 -1.99 2.00 20.41
C GLY A 15 -0.77 2.78 20.90
N GLY A 16 0.45 2.37 20.52
CA GLY A 16 1.69 3.06 20.84
C GLY A 16 2.46 2.50 22.05
N TRP A 17 1.99 1.42 22.68
CA TRP A 17 2.68 0.86 23.86
C TRP A 17 3.99 0.18 23.51
N SER A 18 4.06 -0.49 22.36
CA SER A 18 5.30 -1.03 21.82
C SER A 18 5.39 -0.84 20.32
N PHE A 19 6.62 -0.87 19.81
CA PHE A 19 6.94 -0.66 18.42
C PHE A 19 7.80 -1.81 17.90
N ASN A 20 7.39 -2.40 16.79
CA ASN A 20 8.19 -3.39 16.07
C ASN A 20 8.93 -2.69 14.94
N ARG A 21 10.23 -2.97 14.83
CA ARG A 21 10.99 -2.59 13.65
C ARG A 21 10.47 -3.39 12.46
N TRP A 22 10.17 -2.70 11.37
CA TRP A 22 9.66 -3.32 10.16
C TRP A 22 10.32 -2.71 8.93
N ILE A 23 10.65 -3.57 7.97
CA ILE A 23 11.18 -3.17 6.67
C ILE A 23 10.25 -3.82 5.65
N PRO A 24 9.34 -3.06 5.02
CA PRO A 24 8.44 -3.62 4.02
C PRO A 24 9.27 -4.16 2.86
N THR A 25 9.16 -5.47 2.62
CA THR A 25 9.87 -6.18 1.56
C THR A 25 8.88 -6.96 0.70
N TYR A 26 9.08 -6.92 -0.61
CA TYR A 26 8.27 -7.68 -1.57
C TYR A 26 9.17 -8.24 -2.67
N ASN A 27 9.04 -9.54 -2.94
CA ASN A 27 9.91 -10.28 -3.87
C ASN A 27 11.41 -10.02 -3.62
N GLY A 28 11.82 -10.00 -2.35
CA GLY A 28 13.21 -9.78 -1.95
C GLY A 28 13.70 -8.33 -2.07
N ASN A 29 12.86 -7.38 -2.50
CA ASN A 29 13.23 -5.97 -2.64
C ASN A 29 12.55 -5.12 -1.56
N ASN A 30 13.29 -4.13 -1.03
CA ASN A 30 12.74 -3.15 -0.11
C ASN A 30 11.76 -2.23 -0.83
N ILE A 31 10.62 -1.96 -0.19
CA ILE A 31 9.67 -0.94 -0.62
C ILE A 31 9.89 0.31 0.23
N HIS A 32 10.28 1.42 -0.40
CA HIS A 32 10.48 2.70 0.28
C HIS A 32 9.14 3.43 0.41
N ALA A 33 8.37 3.01 1.40
CA ALA A 33 7.04 3.54 1.63
C ALA A 33 7.10 4.91 2.32
N ASN A 34 6.49 5.91 1.71
CA ASN A 34 6.48 7.29 2.19
C ASN A 34 5.11 7.76 2.69
N LYS A 35 4.05 6.96 2.51
CA LYS A 35 2.73 7.25 3.03
C LYS A 35 2.03 5.98 3.50
N PHE A 36 1.34 6.09 4.64
CA PHE A 36 0.57 5.02 5.24
C PHE A 36 -0.83 5.50 5.63
N ILE A 37 -1.82 4.65 5.40
CA ILE A 37 -3.21 4.89 5.74
C ILE A 37 -3.75 3.61 6.38
N ALA A 38 -4.16 3.68 7.64
CA ALA A 38 -4.83 2.58 8.31
C ALA A 38 -6.30 2.53 7.87
N ILE A 39 -6.77 1.36 7.41
CA ILE A 39 -8.13 1.13 6.91
C ILE A 39 -8.66 -0.15 7.55
N LYS A 40 -9.48 0.00 8.60
CA LYS A 40 -9.99 -1.13 9.41
C LYS A 40 -8.84 -2.01 9.93
N HIS A 41 -8.75 -3.25 9.44
CA HIS A 41 -7.77 -4.26 9.85
C HIS A 41 -6.58 -4.37 8.88
N VAL A 42 -6.41 -3.40 8.00
CA VAL A 42 -5.37 -3.39 6.96
C VAL A 42 -4.63 -2.06 6.98
N LEU A 43 -3.33 -2.11 6.72
CA LEU A 43 -2.51 -0.93 6.48
C LEU A 43 -2.25 -0.79 4.97
N PHE A 44 -2.65 0.34 4.40
CA PHE A 44 -2.36 0.70 3.02
C PHE A 44 -1.08 1.53 2.97
N GLY A 45 -0.10 1.06 2.20
CA GLY A 45 1.16 1.76 1.98
C GLY A 45 1.27 2.28 0.54
N ILE A 46 1.87 3.46 0.39
CA ILE A 46 2.28 4.00 -0.91
C ILE A 46 3.79 4.22 -0.87
N SER A 47 4.44 3.90 -1.98
CA SER A 47 5.80 4.28 -2.30
C SER A 47 5.81 5.02 -3.63
N ASP A 48 6.01 6.33 -3.57
CA ASP A 48 6.14 7.15 -4.78
C ASP A 48 7.43 6.82 -5.55
N ILE A 49 8.52 6.48 -4.84
CA ILE A 49 9.81 6.11 -5.44
C ILE A 49 9.69 4.81 -6.22
N ASN A 50 9.14 3.76 -5.59
CA ASN A 50 8.96 2.47 -6.25
C ASN A 50 7.77 2.48 -7.23
N ARG A 51 6.95 3.54 -7.22
CA ARG A 51 5.67 3.66 -7.93
C ARG A 51 4.76 2.47 -7.63
N THR A 52 4.59 2.18 -6.34
CA THR A 52 3.82 1.04 -5.86
C THR A 52 2.90 1.45 -4.74
N PHE A 53 1.70 0.88 -4.72
CA PHE A 53 0.90 0.81 -3.52
C PHE A 53 0.75 -0.65 -3.09
N PHE A 54 0.55 -0.88 -1.81
CA PHE A 54 0.50 -2.21 -1.25
C PHE A 54 -0.38 -2.27 0.00
N TYR A 55 -0.78 -3.48 0.34
CA TYR A 55 -1.60 -3.77 1.51
C TYR A 55 -0.88 -4.70 2.45
N VAL A 56 -1.08 -4.44 3.74
CA VAL A 56 -0.42 -5.13 4.84
C VAL A 56 -1.43 -5.56 5.88
N ASP A 57 -1.35 -6.81 6.31
CA ASP A 57 -2.21 -7.35 7.34
C ASP A 57 -1.79 -6.91 8.77
N VAL A 58 -2.52 -7.38 9.76
CA VAL A 58 -2.25 -7.10 11.19
C VAL A 58 -0.93 -7.69 11.69
N ASP A 59 -0.31 -8.59 10.95
CA ASP A 59 0.96 -9.23 11.28
C ASP A 59 2.14 -8.64 10.51
N LEU A 60 1.91 -7.53 9.81
CA LEU A 60 2.90 -6.81 9.00
C LEU A 60 3.33 -7.58 7.74
N ASN A 61 2.52 -8.54 7.28
CA ASN A 61 2.76 -9.23 6.02
C ASN A 61 2.14 -8.46 4.87
N ILE A 62 2.93 -8.24 3.82
CA ILE A 62 2.46 -7.64 2.58
C ILE A 62 1.75 -8.72 1.76
N PHE A 63 0.44 -8.58 1.56
CA PHE A 63 -0.35 -9.59 0.83
C PHE A 63 -0.79 -9.14 -0.57
N SER A 64 -0.64 -7.85 -0.89
CA SER A 64 -0.96 -7.33 -2.23
C SER A 64 -0.04 -6.15 -2.55
N VAL A 65 0.52 -6.14 -3.77
CA VAL A 65 1.41 -5.08 -4.26
C VAL A 65 1.04 -4.78 -5.70
N ASN A 66 0.85 -3.50 -6.02
CA ASN A 66 0.45 -3.04 -7.33
C ASN A 66 1.32 -1.86 -7.76
N LYS A 67 1.70 -1.85 -9.04
CA LYS A 67 2.43 -0.73 -9.65
C LYS A 67 1.43 0.34 -10.11
N HIS A 68 1.85 1.60 -10.06
CA HIS A 68 1.13 2.71 -10.69
C HIS A 68 2.06 3.52 -11.62
N GLY A 69 1.44 4.29 -12.51
CA GLY A 69 2.09 5.21 -13.42
C GLY A 69 2.69 6.41 -12.69
N LYS A 70 3.57 7.13 -13.40
CA LYS A 70 4.29 8.30 -12.87
C LYS A 70 3.35 9.45 -12.51
N ASP A 71 2.29 9.63 -13.28
CA ASP A 71 1.33 10.73 -13.13
C ASP A 71 -0.03 10.24 -12.61
N ASP A 72 -0.05 9.02 -12.05
CA ASP A 72 -1.24 8.43 -11.46
C ASP A 72 -1.37 8.93 -10.02
N TYR A 73 -2.57 9.36 -9.66
CA TYR A 73 -2.92 9.71 -8.29
C TYR A 73 -3.76 8.58 -7.68
N ILE A 74 -3.23 7.95 -6.64
CA ILE A 74 -3.81 6.79 -5.96
C ILE A 74 -4.45 7.25 -4.66
N VAL A 75 -5.75 6.97 -4.51
CA VAL A 75 -6.52 7.29 -3.30
C VAL A 75 -7.19 6.02 -2.81
N PRO A 76 -6.78 5.43 -1.67
CA PRO A 76 -7.52 4.32 -1.11
C PRO A 76 -8.85 4.81 -0.52
N SER A 77 -9.86 3.94 -0.48
CA SER A 77 -11.07 4.21 0.30
C SER A 77 -10.75 4.18 1.79
N ASN A 78 -11.27 5.16 2.54
CA ASN A 78 -11.11 5.21 4.00
C ASN A 78 -12.01 4.20 4.74
N PHE A 79 -12.95 3.55 4.04
CA PHE A 79 -13.98 2.70 4.66
C PHE A 79 -13.85 1.22 4.32
N ASP A 80 -13.35 0.90 3.13
CA ASP A 80 -13.25 -0.47 2.64
C ASP A 80 -11.95 -0.67 1.89
N PRO A 81 -11.03 -1.52 2.39
CA PRO A 81 -9.72 -1.71 1.78
C PRO A 81 -9.78 -2.29 0.36
N SER A 82 -10.92 -2.85 -0.06
CA SER A 82 -11.11 -3.43 -1.41
C SER A 82 -11.20 -2.37 -2.51
N PHE A 83 -11.37 -1.09 -2.16
CA PHE A 83 -11.55 -0.01 -3.12
C PHE A 83 -10.35 0.95 -3.15
N VAL A 84 -9.84 1.17 -4.37
CA VAL A 84 -8.81 2.18 -4.66
C VAL A 84 -9.27 3.00 -5.85
N PHE A 85 -9.30 4.32 -5.67
CA PHE A 85 -9.53 5.26 -6.74
C PHE A 85 -8.20 5.60 -7.40
N LYS A 86 -8.18 5.55 -8.72
CA LYS A 86 -7.01 5.87 -9.54
C LYS A 86 -7.38 6.98 -10.50
N LEU A 87 -6.78 8.15 -10.31
CA LEU A 87 -6.88 9.26 -11.25
C LEU A 87 -5.67 9.24 -12.17
N VAL A 88 -5.91 9.09 -13.47
CA VAL A 88 -4.86 9.07 -14.50
C VAL A 88 -5.00 10.30 -15.36
N LYS A 89 -3.90 11.01 -15.59
CA LYS A 89 -3.90 12.15 -16.52
C LYS A 89 -4.07 11.64 -17.95
N ASN A 90 -5.28 11.80 -18.49
CA ASN A 90 -5.52 11.55 -19.90
C ASN A 90 -5.03 12.75 -20.73
N ARG A 91 -4.35 12.51 -21.86
CA ARG A 91 -3.85 13.59 -22.74
C ARG A 91 -4.94 14.22 -23.62
N PHE A 92 -6.21 13.90 -23.36
CA PHE A 92 -7.38 14.46 -24.02
C PHE A 92 -8.26 15.15 -22.97
N ASN A 93 -8.89 16.27 -23.33
CA ASN A 93 -9.68 17.19 -22.50
C ASN A 93 -10.93 16.60 -21.79
N VAL A 94 -11.02 15.28 -21.62
CA VAL A 94 -12.13 14.63 -20.93
C VAL A 94 -11.58 13.70 -19.86
N SER A 95 -11.78 14.07 -18.61
CA SER A 95 -11.42 13.29 -17.44
C SER A 95 -12.36 12.09 -17.34
N HIS A 96 -11.88 10.89 -17.69
CA HIS A 96 -12.56 9.65 -17.32
C HIS A 96 -12.06 9.22 -15.95
N ILE A 97 -12.98 9.08 -14.99
CA ILE A 97 -12.71 8.38 -13.73
C ILE A 97 -12.81 6.89 -14.02
N ILE A 98 -11.69 6.17 -13.94
CA ILE A 98 -11.70 4.70 -14.02
C ILE A 98 -11.68 4.17 -12.59
N VAL A 99 -12.79 3.59 -12.16
CA VAL A 99 -12.90 2.90 -10.87
C VAL A 99 -12.42 1.47 -11.06
N TYR A 100 -11.31 1.11 -10.42
CA TYR A 100 -10.87 -0.28 -10.32
C TYR A 100 -11.43 -0.88 -9.04
N VAL A 101 -12.34 -1.84 -9.17
CA VAL A 101 -12.76 -2.71 -8.06
C VAL A 101 -11.83 -3.91 -8.09
N ASN A 102 -10.83 -3.93 -7.21
CA ASN A 102 -9.95 -5.09 -7.08
C ASN A 102 -10.45 -5.91 -5.88
N MET A 103 -11.15 -7.00 -6.16
CA MET A 103 -11.68 -7.87 -5.13
C MET A 103 -10.51 -8.65 -4.50
N ILE A 104 -10.07 -8.22 -3.32
CA ILE A 104 -9.09 -8.97 -2.53
C ILE A 104 -9.82 -10.18 -1.96
N THR A 105 -9.60 -11.36 -2.53
CA THR A 105 -10.10 -12.62 -1.98
C THR A 105 -9.23 -13.02 -0.80
N PHE A 106 -9.75 -12.95 0.42
CA PHE A 106 -9.10 -13.54 1.59
C PHE A 106 -9.16 -15.06 1.47
N PHE A 107 -8.03 -15.72 1.20
CA PHE A 107 -7.92 -17.15 1.39
C PHE A 107 -7.84 -17.43 2.89
N ASN A 108 -8.93 -17.96 3.43
CA ASN A 108 -8.98 -18.51 4.78
C ASN A 108 -8.15 -19.80 4.78
N ILE A 109 -6.87 -19.72 5.15
CA ILE A 109 -6.08 -20.92 5.42
C ILE A 109 -6.44 -21.38 6.83
N GLY A 110 -7.59 -22.05 6.93
CA GLY A 110 -7.86 -22.92 8.07
C GLY A 110 -6.91 -24.11 7.97
N SER A 111 -6.06 -24.27 8.97
CA SER A 111 -5.29 -25.50 9.16
C SER A 111 -5.12 -25.78 10.65
N GLY A 112 -5.78 -26.84 11.10
CA GLY A 112 -5.37 -27.66 12.25
C GLY A 112 -5.95 -27.25 13.59
#